data_AF-A0A963F7Q9-F1
#
_entry.id   AF-A0A963F7Q9-F1
#
_cell.length_a   1.000
_cell.length_b   1.000
_cell.length_c   1.000
_cell.angle_alpha   90.00
_cell.angle_beta   90.00
_cell.angle_gamma   90.00
#
_symmetry.space_group_name_H-M   'P 1'
#
loop_
_entity.id
_entity.type
_entity.pdbx_description
1 polymer ?
#
loop_
_entity_poly.entity_id
_entity_poly.type
_entity_poly.pdbx_seq_one_letter_code
_entity_poly.pdbx_strand_id
1 'polypeptide(L)' 'MKIEKIHHVAYRCKNAKETVEWYSRNLNMDFILAIAEDRVPSTHEPDPYMHVFLDAGGGNVLAFFELPTKPE' A
#
# COMPACT_ATOMS: atom_id res chain seq x y z
N MET A 1 6.21 -9.70 26.70
CA MET A 1 6.81 -8.74 25.75
C MET A 1 5.71 -7.79 25.29
N LYS A 2 5.93 -6.47 25.31
CA LYS A 2 4.94 -5.48 24.85
C LYS A 2 5.31 -5.02 23.44
N ILE A 3 4.31 -4.73 22.61
CA ILE A 3 4.52 -4.12 21.28
C ILE A 3 4.99 -2.67 21.50
N GLU A 4 6.03 -2.25 20.78
CA GLU A 4 6.62 -0.90 20.91
C GLU A 4 5.98 0.12 19.96
N LYS A 5 5.74 -0.29 18.70
CA LYS A 5 5.14 0.56 17.67
C LYS A 5 4.49 -0.27 16.56
N ILE A 6 3.62 0.39 15.79
CA ILE A 6 3.17 -0.12 14.50
C ILE A 6 4.19 0.34 13.44
N HIS A 7 4.77 -0.60 12.70
CA HIS A 7 5.74 -0.27 11.65
C HIS A 7 5.06 0.40 10.44
N HIS A 8 3.96 -0.20 9.99
CA HIS A 8 3.12 0.30 8.90
C HIS A 8 1.78 -0.42 8.96
N VAL A 9 0.79 0.10 8.24
CA VAL A 9 -0.48 -0.58 7.96
C VAL A 9 -0.70 -0.59 6.46
N ALA A 10 -1.24 -1.70 5.95
CA ALA A 10 -1.54 -1.85 4.53
C ALA A 10 -3.05 -2.09 4.34
N TYR A 11 -3.68 -1.30 3.47
CA TYR A 11 -5.08 -1.46 3.11
C TYR A 11 -5.22 -1.87 1.65
N ARG A 12 -6.34 -2.53 1.32
CA ARG A 12 -6.65 -2.79 -0.08
C ARG A 12 -7.17 -1.53 -0.74
N CYS A 13 -6.81 -1.31 -2.00
CA CYS A 13 -7.32 -0.23 -2.83
C CYS A 13 -7.77 -0.77 -4.20
N LYS A 14 -8.62 0.01 -4.87
CA LYS A 14 -9.12 -0.29 -6.21
C LYS A 14 -8.13 0.12 -7.31
N ASN A 15 -7.47 1.25 -7.10
CA ASN A 15 -6.52 1.82 -8.05
C ASN A 15 -5.39 2.47 -7.26
N ALA A 16 -4.19 1.91 -7.38
CA ALA A 16 -3.02 2.34 -6.61
C ALA A 16 -2.62 3.78 -6.97
N LYS A 17 -2.72 4.16 -8.25
CA LYS A 17 -2.37 5.51 -8.71
C LYS A 17 -3.32 6.57 -8.16
N GLU A 18 -4.63 6.36 -8.28
CA GLU A 18 -5.64 7.27 -7.73
C GLU A 18 -5.48 7.42 -6.22
N THR A 19 -5.19 6.31 -5.53
CA THR A 19 -4.94 6.30 -4.09
C THR A 19 -3.72 7.17 -3.74
N VAL A 20 -2.58 6.95 -4.39
CA VAL A 20 -1.38 7.79 -4.18
C VAL A 20 -1.69 9.26 -4.45
N GLU A 21 -2.32 9.59 -5.58
CA GLU A 21 -2.67 10.96 -5.91
C GLU A 21 -3.58 11.62 -4.88
N TRP A 22 -4.56 10.89 -4.35
CA TRP A 22 -5.46 11.41 -3.32
C TRP A 22 -4.73 11.71 -2.02
N TYR A 23 -3.92 10.77 -1.52
CA TYR A 23 -3.22 10.93 -0.25
C TYR A 23 -2.12 12.00 -0.34
N SER A 24 -1.40 12.07 -1.46
CA SER A 24 -0.43 13.14 -1.68
C SER A 24 -1.08 14.52 -1.75
N ARG A 25 -2.19 14.67 -2.50
CA ARG A 25 -2.85 15.98 -2.66
C ARG A 25 -3.56 16.48 -1.40
N ASN A 26 -4.22 15.58 -0.67
CA ASN A 26 -5.11 15.97 0.43
C ASN A 26 -4.43 15.93 1.80
N LEU A 27 -3.42 15.06 1.96
CA LEU A 27 -2.78 14.82 3.26
C LEU A 27 -1.27 15.09 3.25
N ASN A 28 -0.71 15.59 2.12
CA ASN A 28 0.72 15.84 1.94
C ASN A 28 1.59 14.61 2.27
N MET A 29 1.09 13.41 1.94
CA MET A 29 1.85 12.18 2.12
C MET A 29 2.74 11.94 0.90
N ASP A 30 4.04 11.80 1.13
CA ASP A 30 5.02 11.62 0.06
C ASP A 30 5.03 10.17 -0.43
N PHE A 31 5.03 9.98 -1.74
CA PHE A 31 5.21 8.65 -2.33
C PHE A 31 6.64 8.16 -2.10
N ILE A 32 6.78 6.98 -1.49
CA ILE A 32 8.07 6.36 -1.19
C ILE A 32 8.47 5.40 -2.30
N LEU A 33 7.65 4.36 -2.53
CA LEU A 33 7.94 3.31 -3.52
C LEU A 33 6.68 2.54 -3.92
N ALA A 34 6.79 1.83 -5.04
CA ALA A 34 5.81 0.85 -5.52
C ALA A 34 6.51 -0.48 -5.82
N ILE A 35 5.85 -1.57 -5.49
CA ILE A 35 6.26 -2.94 -5.79
C ILE A 35 5.19 -3.56 -6.67
N ALA A 36 5.58 -4.12 -7.80
CA ALA A 36 4.70 -4.84 -8.71
C ALA A 36 5.20 -6.28 -8.84
N GLU A 37 4.30 -7.25 -8.69
CA GLU A 37 4.60 -8.68 -8.78
C GLU A 37 3.52 -9.41 -9.59
N ASP A 38 3.90 -10.47 -10.29
CA ASP A 38 2.97 -11.34 -11.02
C ASP A 38 2.22 -12.32 -10.10
N ARG A 39 2.61 -12.38 -8.81
CA ARG A 39 2.02 -13.27 -7.81
C ARG A 39 1.78 -12.53 -6.50
N VAL A 40 0.69 -12.89 -5.82
CA VAL A 40 0.36 -12.35 -4.50
C VAL A 40 1.41 -12.81 -3.47
N PRO A 41 2.11 -11.91 -2.75
CA PRO A 41 3.22 -12.30 -1.88
C PRO A 41 2.85 -13.23 -0.71
N SER A 42 1.62 -13.14 -0.21
CA SER A 42 1.16 -13.93 0.94
C SER A 42 0.63 -15.32 0.56
N THR A 43 -0.02 -15.44 -0.59
CA THR A 43 -0.68 -16.69 -1.02
C THR A 43 0.02 -17.38 -2.18
N HIS A 44 0.91 -16.68 -2.89
CA HIS A 44 1.56 -17.10 -4.12
C HIS A 44 0.60 -17.36 -5.30
N GLU A 45 -0.65 -16.89 -5.20
CA GLU A 45 -1.61 -16.98 -6.30
C GLU A 45 -1.12 -16.17 -7.53
N PRO A 46 -1.34 -16.66 -8.77
CA PRO A 46 -0.97 -15.95 -9.99
C PRO A 46 -1.99 -14.85 -10.29
N ASP A 47 -1.82 -13.71 -9.63
CA ASP A 47 -2.68 -12.51 -9.76
C ASP A 47 -1.78 -11.27 -9.71
N PRO A 48 -1.87 -10.35 -10.70
CA PRO A 48 -1.11 -9.11 -10.67
C PRO A 48 -1.32 -8.36 -9.36
N TYR A 49 -0.21 -8.04 -8.70
CA TYR A 49 -0.20 -7.42 -7.39
C TYR A 49 0.59 -6.13 -7.45
N MET A 50 -0.02 -5.03 -7.02
CA MET A 50 0.66 -3.74 -6.85
C MET A 50 0.62 -3.34 -5.38
N HIS A 51 1.73 -2.89 -4.81
CA HIS A 51 1.80 -2.39 -3.44
C HIS A 51 2.53 -1.05 -3.43
N VAL A 52 1.86 0.01 -2.97
CA VAL A 52 2.39 1.36 -2.88
C VAL A 52 2.57 1.78 -1.42
N PHE A 53 3.59 2.57 -1.15
CA PHE A 53 3.94 3.05 0.19
C PHE A 53 4.03 4.56 0.22
N LEU A 54 3.42 5.18 1.23
CA LEU A 54 3.34 6.61 1.45
C LEU A 54 3.92 6.97 2.82
N ASP A 55 4.69 8.07 2.89
CA ASP A 55 5.16 8.65 4.14
C ASP A 55 4.03 9.46 4.79
N ALA A 56 3.58 9.01 5.97
CA ALA A 56 2.54 9.68 6.74
C ALA A 56 3.12 10.64 7.81
N GLY A 57 4.44 10.87 7.79
CA GLY A 57 5.16 11.71 8.72
C GLY A 57 5.54 10.98 10.03
N GLY A 58 6.57 11.50 10.70
CA GLY A 58 7.02 10.94 12.00
C GLY A 58 7.56 9.51 11.92
N GLY A 59 8.00 9.07 10.73
CA GLY A 59 8.44 7.70 10.47
C GLY A 59 7.31 6.69 10.35
N ASN A 60 6.06 7.14 10.22
CA ASN A 60 4.89 6.28 9.99
C ASN A 60 4.70 6.06 8.48
N VAL A 61 4.42 4.82 8.11
CA VAL A 61 4.16 4.46 6.72
C VAL A 61 2.74 3.94 6.56
N LEU A 62 2.03 4.48 5.58
CA LEU A 62 0.74 3.99 5.13
C LEU A 62 0.91 3.33 3.77
N ALA A 63 0.47 2.09 3.64
CA ALA A 63 0.61 1.33 2.41
C ALA A 63 -0.74 0.91 1.85
N PHE A 64 -0.78 0.71 0.53
CA PHE A 64 -1.96 0.21 -0.16
C PHE A 64 -1.59 -0.87 -1.14
N PHE A 65 -2.42 -1.90 -1.27
CA PHE A 65 -2.25 -2.90 -2.30
C PHE A 65 -3.47 -3.05 -3.19
N GLU A 66 -3.23 -3.29 -4.47
CA GLU A 66 -4.23 -3.50 -5.52
C GLU A 66 -4.22 -4.96 -5.95
N LEU A 67 -5.41 -5.55 -6.01
CA LEU A 67 -5.68 -6.87 -6.58
C LEU A 67 -6.76 -6.68 -7.65
N PRO A 68 -6.37 -6.38 -8.91
CA PRO A 68 -7.28 -5.89 -9.94
C PRO A 68 -8.29 -6.94 -10.41
N THR A 69 -7.99 -8.22 -10.22
CA THR A 69 -8.87 -9.32 -10.63
C THR A 69 -9.84 -9.77 -9.53
N LYS A 70 -9.68 -9.28 -8.30
CA LYS A 70 -10.48 -9.69 -7.14
C LYS A 70 -11.60 -8.68 -6.88
N PRO A 71 -12.79 -9.11 -6.41
CA PRO A 71 -13.89 -8.21 -6.06
C PRO A 71 -13.53 -7.30 -4.89
N GLU A 72 -14.14 -6.12 -4.80
CA GLU A 72 -13.91 -5.13 -3.72
C GLU A 72 -14.27 -5.67 -2.33
#